data_AF-A0A7S2WKR4-F1
#
_entry.id   AF-A0A7S2WKR4-F1
#
_cell.length_a   1.000
_cell.length_b   1.000
_cell.length_c   1.000
_cell.angle_alpha   90.00
_cell.angle_beta   90.00
_cell.angle_gamma   90.00
#
_symmetry.space_group_name_H-M   'P 1'
#
loop_
_entity.id
_entity.type
_entity.pdbx_description
1 polymer ?
#
loop_
_entity_poly.entity_id
_entity_poly.type
_entity_poly.pdbx_seq_one_letter_code
_entity_poly.pdbx_strand_id
1 'polypeptide(L)'
;HAPLMAAAAGSGTGSPPLRALCLHGWRTNADLMRIQTARLRSVFGQGNIDLVCANAPHLSPGPADASLESLVSGPYYEWWDAVDKSHEGPTYSGIDTSLQSIWDLCETEGPFDVLVGFSQGGIVATILSLILANPEAARQASLPTPSEAAGRPWSSVVLVGSMLPRDPALSALLQHRPALPSFHLYGEADMMFEQSKTLAAWWSESGHAVHRAQHPEGHRFPSDRAIYQRVSDFVHEHCPCEPHHQSAEAPASPSPPSQLSPSSGTSSL
;
A
#
# COMPACT_ATOMS: atom_id res chain seq x y z
N HIS A 1 -6.09 53.33 -3.73
CA HIS A 1 -5.33 52.07 -3.87
C HIS A 1 -4.88 51.62 -2.50
N ALA A 2 -5.58 50.63 -1.93
CA ALA A 2 -5.16 49.88 -0.75
C ALA A 2 -5.05 48.41 -1.19
N PRO A 3 -4.02 47.65 -0.78
CA PRO A 3 -3.85 46.28 -1.24
C PRO A 3 -4.82 45.35 -0.50
N LEU A 4 -5.44 44.43 -1.25
CA LEU A 4 -6.18 43.29 -0.70
C LEU A 4 -5.20 42.44 0.12
N MET A 5 -5.50 42.27 1.41
CA MET A 5 -4.84 41.29 2.26
C MET A 5 -5.21 39.89 1.81
N ALA A 6 -4.19 39.06 1.58
CA ALA A 6 -4.32 37.62 1.44
C ALA A 6 -4.96 37.03 2.70
N ALA A 7 -6.04 36.28 2.53
CA ALA A 7 -6.60 35.47 3.60
C ALA A 7 -5.62 34.33 3.89
N ALA A 8 -4.98 34.39 5.06
CA ALA A 8 -4.22 33.27 5.60
C ALA A 8 -5.20 32.13 5.91
N ALA A 9 -5.11 31.04 5.17
CA ALA A 9 -5.75 29.78 5.53
C ALA A 9 -5.12 29.28 6.84
N GLY A 10 -5.98 28.96 7.81
CA GLY A 10 -5.58 28.58 9.16
C GLY A 10 -4.64 27.39 9.18
N SER A 11 -3.55 27.54 9.93
CA SER A 11 -2.66 26.48 10.36
C SER A 11 -3.39 25.53 11.30
N GLY A 12 -3.99 24.46 10.76
CA GLY A 12 -4.48 23.35 11.55
C GLY A 12 -3.29 22.54 12.07
N THR A 13 -3.10 22.53 13.38
CA THR A 13 -2.12 21.68 14.09
C THR A 13 -2.61 20.24 14.17
N GLY A 14 -2.76 19.58 13.03
CA GLY A 14 -3.07 18.14 12.92
C GLY A 14 -1.91 17.40 12.27
N SER A 15 -1.63 16.18 12.72
CA SER A 15 -0.74 15.27 12.00
C SER A 15 -1.23 15.11 10.55
N PRO A 16 -0.33 14.92 9.57
CA PRO A 16 -0.74 14.69 8.20
C PRO A 16 -1.69 13.47 8.09
N PRO A 17 -2.63 13.47 7.12
CA PRO A 17 -3.51 12.33 6.91
C PRO A 17 -2.69 11.06 6.65
N LEU A 18 -3.20 9.94 7.15
CA LEU A 18 -2.71 8.62 6.74
C LEU A 18 -2.88 8.46 5.23
N ARG A 19 -1.98 7.74 4.57
CA ARG A 19 -2.04 7.52 3.13
C ARG A 19 -2.12 6.04 2.82
N ALA A 20 -3.13 5.65 2.06
CA ALA A 20 -3.34 4.26 1.65
C ALA A 20 -3.16 4.11 0.15
N LEU A 21 -2.26 3.22 -0.27
CA LEU A 21 -2.23 2.74 -1.65
C LEU A 21 -3.29 1.64 -1.82
N CYS A 22 -4.17 1.77 -2.80
CA CYS A 22 -5.32 0.90 -3.02
C CYS A 22 -5.23 0.18 -4.38
N LEU A 23 -5.17 -1.16 -4.36
CA LEU A 23 -5.04 -2.02 -5.55
C LEU A 23 -6.38 -2.71 -5.86
N HIS A 24 -6.90 -2.47 -7.07
CA HIS A 24 -8.21 -2.97 -7.52
C HIS A 24 -8.20 -4.47 -7.88
N GLY A 25 -9.40 -5.04 -8.09
CA GLY A 25 -9.57 -6.44 -8.49
C GLY A 25 -9.44 -6.67 -10.00
N TRP A 26 -9.51 -7.92 -10.42
CA TRP A 26 -9.43 -8.32 -11.83
C TRP A 26 -10.51 -7.66 -12.70
N ARG A 27 -10.12 -7.12 -13.87
CA ARG A 27 -11.01 -6.45 -14.85
C ARG A 27 -11.82 -5.30 -14.26
N THR A 28 -11.17 -4.50 -13.43
CA THR A 28 -11.75 -3.28 -12.87
C THR A 28 -10.78 -2.12 -13.05
N ASN A 29 -10.97 -1.02 -12.33
CA ASN A 29 -10.09 0.14 -12.40
C ASN A 29 -10.07 0.90 -11.06
N ALA A 30 -9.20 1.90 -10.99
CA ALA A 30 -9.04 2.78 -9.84
C ALA A 30 -10.34 3.48 -9.44
N ASP A 31 -11.22 3.79 -10.39
CA ASP A 31 -12.48 4.46 -10.10
C ASP A 31 -13.44 3.54 -9.35
N LEU A 32 -13.53 2.26 -9.74
CA LEU A 32 -14.32 1.28 -8.99
C LEU A 32 -13.74 1.09 -7.59
N MET A 33 -12.41 0.99 -7.47
CA MET A 33 -11.75 0.87 -6.16
C MET A 33 -12.06 2.08 -5.26
N ARG A 34 -12.09 3.29 -5.83
CA ARG A 34 -12.45 4.53 -5.09
C ARG A 34 -13.90 4.51 -4.61
N ILE A 35 -14.82 3.93 -5.38
CA ILE A 35 -16.23 3.73 -4.98
C ILE A 35 -16.32 2.67 -3.87
N GLN A 36 -15.67 1.52 -4.06
CA GLN A 36 -15.72 0.40 -3.12
C GLN A 36 -15.10 0.74 -1.76
N THR A 37 -14.07 1.59 -1.73
CA THR A 37 -13.41 2.05 -0.51
C THR A 37 -14.04 3.30 0.11
N ALA A 38 -15.14 3.84 -0.43
CA ALA A 38 -15.76 5.06 0.08
C ALA A 38 -16.22 4.94 1.55
N ARG A 39 -16.72 3.75 1.95
CA ARG A 39 -17.10 3.47 3.34
C ARG A 39 -15.90 3.41 4.27
N LEU A 40 -14.79 2.80 3.82
CA LEU A 40 -13.52 2.84 4.54
C LEU A 40 -13.07 4.28 4.76
N ARG A 41 -13.02 5.13 3.72
CA ARG A 41 -12.70 6.56 3.89
C ARG A 41 -13.59 7.26 4.92
N SER A 42 -14.89 6.93 4.92
CA SER A 42 -15.87 7.57 5.82
C SER A 42 -15.72 7.25 7.31
N VAL A 43 -15.03 6.17 7.69
CA VAL A 43 -14.84 5.83 9.12
C VAL A 43 -13.64 6.55 9.73
N PHE A 44 -12.60 6.82 8.95
CA PHE A 44 -11.46 7.61 9.40
C PHE A 44 -11.84 9.08 9.68
N GLY A 45 -12.89 9.58 9.01
CA GLY A 45 -13.27 10.99 9.06
C GLY A 45 -12.64 11.78 7.91
N GLN A 46 -13.29 12.90 7.56
CA GLN A 46 -12.85 13.71 6.43
C GLN A 46 -11.46 14.30 6.68
N GLY A 47 -10.53 14.03 5.78
CA GLY A 47 -9.15 14.55 5.86
C GLY A 47 -8.22 13.77 6.77
N ASN A 48 -8.63 12.60 7.30
CA ASN A 48 -7.78 11.76 8.16
C ASN A 48 -7.11 10.60 7.41
N ILE A 49 -7.62 10.25 6.22
CA ILE A 49 -6.99 9.29 5.32
C ILE A 49 -7.13 9.74 3.86
N ASP A 50 -6.03 9.65 3.11
CA ASP A 50 -5.96 9.78 1.66
C ASP A 50 -5.90 8.38 1.02
N LEU A 51 -6.81 8.10 0.10
CA LEU A 51 -6.90 6.80 -0.59
C LEU A 51 -6.45 6.96 -2.04
N VAL A 52 -5.21 6.58 -2.32
CA VAL A 52 -4.62 6.60 -3.66
C VAL A 52 -4.94 5.28 -4.35
N CYS A 53 -5.91 5.29 -5.27
CA CYS A 53 -6.30 4.10 -6.03
C CYS A 53 -5.51 4.04 -7.33
N ALA A 54 -4.70 2.99 -7.51
CA ALA A 54 -3.88 2.79 -8.71
C ALA A 54 -4.58 1.90 -9.74
N ASN A 55 -4.40 2.20 -11.03
CA ASN A 55 -4.72 1.26 -12.11
C ASN A 55 -3.55 0.29 -12.27
N ALA A 56 -3.88 -0.98 -12.50
CA ALA A 56 -2.90 -1.94 -12.99
C ALA A 56 -2.40 -1.56 -14.39
N PRO A 57 -1.17 -1.93 -14.79
CA PRO A 57 -0.58 -1.47 -16.04
C PRO A 57 -1.10 -2.22 -17.28
N HIS A 58 -1.78 -3.36 -17.11
CA HIS A 58 -2.25 -4.17 -18.24
C HIS A 58 -3.70 -3.84 -18.57
N LEU A 59 -3.94 -3.40 -19.80
CA LEU A 59 -5.29 -3.18 -20.31
C LEU A 59 -6.01 -4.54 -20.47
N SER A 60 -7.17 -4.69 -19.85
CA SER A 60 -8.03 -5.87 -20.01
C SER A 60 -8.64 -5.90 -21.42
N PRO A 61 -8.50 -7.01 -22.18
CA PRO A 61 -9.23 -7.20 -23.43
C PRO A 61 -10.69 -7.65 -23.21
N GLY A 62 -11.03 -8.08 -21.98
CA GLY A 62 -12.36 -8.58 -21.64
C GLY A 62 -13.26 -7.54 -20.96
N PRO A 63 -14.59 -7.74 -21.01
CA PRO A 63 -15.52 -6.88 -20.28
C PRO A 63 -15.33 -7.04 -18.77
N ALA A 64 -15.74 -6.03 -18.01
CA ALA A 64 -15.90 -6.18 -16.56
C ALA A 64 -17.04 -7.18 -16.27
N ASP A 65 -17.18 -7.57 -15.01
CA ASP A 65 -18.42 -8.23 -14.60
C ASP A 65 -19.61 -7.31 -14.92
N ALA A 66 -20.67 -7.87 -15.51
CA ALA A 66 -21.83 -7.10 -15.98
C ALA A 66 -22.48 -6.27 -14.86
N SER A 67 -22.37 -6.72 -13.60
CA SER A 67 -22.85 -5.95 -12.45
C SER A 67 -22.02 -4.69 -12.18
N LEU A 68 -20.75 -4.67 -12.59
CA LEU A 68 -19.79 -3.58 -12.38
C LEU A 68 -19.78 -2.55 -13.52
N GLU A 69 -20.15 -2.94 -14.75
CA GLU A 69 -20.27 -2.01 -15.89
C GLU A 69 -21.26 -0.87 -15.62
N SER A 70 -22.27 -1.12 -14.77
CA SER A 70 -23.24 -0.12 -14.34
C SER A 70 -22.67 0.95 -13.39
N LEU A 71 -21.52 0.67 -12.76
CA LEU A 71 -20.90 1.53 -11.75
C LEU A 71 -19.75 2.35 -12.32
N VAL A 72 -18.96 1.77 -13.22
CA VAL A 72 -17.84 2.45 -13.88
C VAL A 72 -17.70 2.03 -15.34
N SER A 73 -17.38 3.01 -16.19
CA SER A 73 -16.99 2.75 -17.56
C SER A 73 -15.52 2.30 -17.64
N GLY A 74 -15.19 1.55 -18.70
CA GLY A 74 -13.81 1.21 -19.02
C GLY A 74 -12.97 2.45 -19.40
N PRO A 75 -11.65 2.27 -19.65
CA PRO A 75 -10.95 1.00 -19.72
C PRO A 75 -10.87 0.23 -18.39
N TYR A 76 -10.74 -1.09 -18.50
CA TYR A 76 -10.53 -2.01 -17.38
C TYR A 76 -9.10 -2.54 -17.43
N TYR A 77 -8.58 -2.94 -16.27
CA TYR A 77 -7.19 -3.34 -16.12
C TYR A 77 -7.06 -4.63 -15.30
N GLU A 78 -5.92 -5.30 -15.45
CA GLU A 78 -5.55 -6.53 -14.75
C GLU A 78 -4.11 -6.40 -14.25
N TRP A 79 -3.80 -6.98 -13.08
CA TRP A 79 -2.43 -6.97 -12.53
C TRP A 79 -1.51 -8.03 -13.14
N TRP A 80 -2.10 -9.04 -13.75
CA TRP A 80 -1.43 -9.99 -14.61
C TRP A 80 -2.52 -10.64 -15.45
N ASP A 81 -2.15 -11.10 -16.64
CA ASP A 81 -3.06 -11.90 -17.45
C ASP A 81 -2.99 -13.34 -16.95
N ALA A 82 -4.05 -13.80 -16.29
CA ALA A 82 -4.17 -15.18 -15.83
C ALA A 82 -4.61 -16.10 -16.99
N VAL A 83 -3.93 -16.05 -18.13
CA VAL A 83 -4.09 -17.11 -19.13
C VAL A 83 -3.19 -18.26 -18.72
N ASP A 84 -3.76 -19.28 -18.08
CA ASP A 84 -3.10 -20.58 -18.06
C ASP A 84 -4.03 -21.71 -18.48
N LYS A 85 -3.54 -22.50 -19.42
CA LYS A 85 -4.12 -23.76 -19.88
C LYS A 85 -3.12 -24.92 -19.73
N SER A 86 -2.04 -24.72 -18.97
CA SER A 86 -1.08 -25.78 -18.68
C SER A 86 -1.59 -26.65 -17.51
N HIS A 87 -1.07 -27.87 -17.43
CA HIS A 87 -1.35 -28.78 -16.32
C HIS A 87 -0.59 -28.41 -15.03
N GLU A 88 0.20 -27.33 -15.03
CA GLU A 88 1.17 -26.99 -13.97
C GLU A 88 0.67 -25.89 -13.00
N GLY A 89 -0.45 -25.23 -13.30
CA GLY A 89 -1.03 -24.20 -12.42
C GLY A 89 -1.40 -22.94 -13.20
N PRO A 90 -1.71 -21.81 -12.51
CA PRO A 90 -1.86 -20.50 -13.14
C PRO A 90 -0.52 -19.77 -13.25
N THR A 91 -0.19 -19.22 -14.42
CA THR A 91 0.95 -18.32 -14.65
C THR A 91 0.51 -16.86 -14.54
N TYR A 92 1.30 -16.02 -13.85
CA TYR A 92 1.02 -14.60 -13.66
C TYR A 92 1.81 -13.75 -14.66
N SER A 93 1.48 -13.90 -15.95
CA SER A 93 2.17 -13.18 -17.03
C SER A 93 2.03 -11.65 -16.86
N GLY A 94 3.16 -10.95 -16.83
CA GLY A 94 3.23 -9.49 -16.64
C GLY A 94 3.21 -9.02 -15.18
N ILE A 95 3.27 -9.94 -14.19
CA ILE A 95 3.29 -9.56 -12.76
C ILE A 95 4.49 -8.67 -12.42
N ASP A 96 5.65 -8.90 -13.04
CA ASP A 96 6.84 -8.07 -12.92
C ASP A 96 6.56 -6.60 -13.28
N THR A 97 5.89 -6.35 -14.40
CA THR A 97 5.50 -4.99 -14.81
C THR A 97 4.59 -4.33 -13.76
N SER A 98 3.66 -5.09 -13.19
CA SER A 98 2.78 -4.63 -12.12
C SER A 98 3.53 -4.29 -10.84
N LEU A 99 4.44 -5.16 -10.39
CA LEU A 99 5.26 -4.91 -9.21
C LEU A 99 6.14 -3.67 -9.40
N GLN A 100 6.79 -3.53 -10.56
CA GLN A 100 7.59 -2.34 -10.87
C GLN A 100 6.74 -1.06 -10.85
N SER A 101 5.56 -1.07 -11.47
CA SER A 101 4.69 0.11 -11.50
C SER A 101 4.26 0.58 -10.10
N ILE A 102 4.11 -0.36 -9.15
CA ILE A 102 3.79 -0.03 -7.77
C ILE A 102 5.01 0.53 -7.04
N TRP A 103 6.20 -0.01 -7.27
CA TRP A 103 7.44 0.56 -6.71
C TRP A 103 7.70 1.97 -7.23
N ASP A 104 7.51 2.21 -8.53
CA ASP A 104 7.61 3.55 -9.11
C ASP A 104 6.61 4.51 -8.44
N LEU A 105 5.37 4.05 -8.21
CA LEU A 105 4.35 4.85 -7.53
C LEU A 105 4.74 5.16 -6.07
N CYS A 106 5.35 4.21 -5.36
CA CYS A 106 5.89 4.46 -4.02
C CYS A 106 6.99 5.52 -4.02
N GLU A 107 7.82 5.59 -5.06
CA GLU A 107 8.86 6.62 -5.17
C GLU A 107 8.30 7.98 -5.55
N THR A 108 7.33 8.05 -6.47
CA THR A 108 6.82 9.32 -7.00
C THR A 108 5.71 9.92 -6.17
N GLU A 109 4.87 9.08 -5.56
CA GLU A 109 3.68 9.50 -4.82
C GLU A 109 3.69 9.06 -3.36
N GLY A 110 4.68 8.31 -2.89
CA GLY A 110 4.82 7.95 -1.48
C GLY A 110 5.18 9.14 -0.57
N PRO A 111 5.36 8.91 0.74
CA PRO A 111 5.20 7.63 1.41
C PRO A 111 3.72 7.21 1.56
N PHE A 112 3.49 5.90 1.63
CA PHE A 112 2.21 5.33 2.04
C PHE A 112 2.35 4.71 3.43
N ASP A 113 1.25 4.65 4.17
CA ASP A 113 1.19 4.08 5.51
C ASP A 113 0.62 2.66 5.49
N VAL A 114 -0.36 2.43 4.61
CA VAL A 114 -1.06 1.15 4.48
C VAL A 114 -1.26 0.78 3.02
N LEU A 115 -1.13 -0.51 2.71
CA LEU A 115 -1.48 -1.06 1.41
C LEU A 115 -2.83 -1.81 1.52
N VAL A 116 -3.78 -1.45 0.67
CA VAL A 116 -5.10 -2.05 0.60
C VAL A 116 -5.23 -2.80 -0.72
N GLY A 117 -5.55 -4.10 -0.68
CA GLY A 117 -5.70 -4.91 -1.89
C GLY A 117 -7.01 -5.69 -1.90
N PHE A 118 -7.74 -5.63 -3.01
CA PHE A 118 -8.95 -6.43 -3.24
C PHE A 118 -8.70 -7.51 -4.29
N SER A 119 -9.14 -8.74 -4.02
CA SER A 119 -9.12 -9.84 -5.01
C SER A 119 -7.73 -10.01 -5.64
N GLN A 120 -7.61 -9.82 -6.95
CA GLN A 120 -6.32 -9.79 -7.67
C GLN A 120 -5.31 -8.81 -7.06
N GLY A 121 -5.72 -7.58 -6.72
CA GLY A 121 -4.87 -6.61 -6.03
C GLY A 121 -4.47 -7.03 -4.62
N GLY A 122 -5.27 -7.87 -3.94
CA GLY A 122 -4.92 -8.47 -2.66
C GLY A 122 -3.81 -9.52 -2.76
N ILE A 123 -3.78 -10.25 -3.87
CA ILE A 123 -2.69 -11.20 -4.17
C ILE A 123 -1.41 -10.40 -4.48
N VAL A 124 -1.49 -9.32 -5.26
CA VAL A 124 -0.35 -8.42 -5.50
C VAL A 124 0.18 -7.86 -4.18
N ALA A 125 -0.69 -7.37 -3.30
CA ALA A 125 -0.30 -6.87 -1.98
C ALA A 125 0.41 -7.94 -1.13
N THR A 126 -0.02 -9.20 -1.25
CA THR A 126 0.66 -10.33 -0.59
C THR A 126 2.06 -10.56 -1.16
N ILE A 127 2.22 -10.52 -2.49
CA ILE A 127 3.52 -10.67 -3.17
C ILE A 127 4.46 -9.52 -2.77
N LEU A 128 4.01 -8.27 -2.82
CA LEU A 128 4.79 -7.11 -2.40
C LEU A 128 5.25 -7.24 -0.94
N SER A 129 4.37 -7.73 -0.06
CA SER A 129 4.70 -7.93 1.36
C SER A 129 5.72 -9.05 1.57
N LEU A 130 5.71 -10.09 0.74
CA LEU A 130 6.76 -11.13 0.71
C LEU A 130 8.09 -10.58 0.19
N ILE A 131 8.07 -9.75 -0.85
CA ILE A 131 9.26 -9.08 -1.39
C ILE A 131 9.90 -8.19 -0.33
N LEU A 132 9.11 -7.40 0.40
CA LEU A 132 9.61 -6.57 1.50
C LEU A 132 10.20 -7.39 2.66
N ALA A 133 9.65 -8.57 2.92
CA ALA A 133 10.16 -9.47 3.96
C ALA A 133 11.45 -10.19 3.53
N ASN A 134 11.57 -10.52 2.24
CA ASN A 134 12.76 -11.19 1.69
C ASN A 134 13.10 -10.68 0.26
N PRO A 135 13.79 -9.53 0.16
CA PRO A 135 14.21 -8.98 -1.14
C PRO A 135 15.19 -9.90 -1.88
N GLU A 136 15.93 -10.75 -1.16
CA GLU A 136 16.88 -11.67 -1.77
C GLU A 136 16.17 -12.82 -2.49
N ALA A 137 15.16 -13.42 -1.88
CA ALA A 137 14.33 -14.41 -2.54
C ALA A 137 13.60 -13.82 -3.76
N ALA A 138 13.17 -12.56 -3.68
CA ALA A 138 12.58 -11.84 -4.81
C ALA A 138 13.57 -11.68 -5.98
N ARG A 139 14.81 -11.26 -5.71
CA ARG A 139 15.87 -11.17 -6.72
C ARG A 139 16.20 -12.51 -7.36
N GLN A 140 16.26 -13.59 -6.58
CA GLN A 140 16.46 -14.95 -7.09
C GLN A 140 15.33 -15.40 -8.00
N ALA A 141 14.10 -14.97 -7.72
CA ALA A 141 12.94 -15.17 -8.57
C ALA A 141 12.83 -14.16 -9.74
N SER A 142 13.84 -13.30 -9.94
CA SER A 142 13.85 -12.23 -10.95
C SER A 142 12.67 -11.25 -10.85
N LEU A 143 12.15 -11.03 -9.64
CA LEU A 143 11.06 -10.08 -9.38
C LEU A 143 11.62 -8.69 -9.04
N PRO A 144 10.95 -7.61 -9.47
CA PRO A 144 11.31 -6.26 -9.08
C PRO A 144 11.27 -6.06 -7.56
N THR A 145 12.31 -5.43 -7.03
CA THR A 145 12.41 -5.02 -5.63
C THR A 145 12.36 -3.50 -5.52
N PRO A 146 11.85 -2.93 -4.42
CA PRO A 146 11.88 -1.49 -4.22
C PRO A 146 13.32 -0.97 -4.22
N SER A 147 13.53 0.28 -4.63
CA SER A 147 14.84 0.92 -4.47
C SER A 147 15.13 1.20 -2.99
N GLU A 148 16.40 1.40 -2.68
CA GLU A 148 16.82 1.85 -1.33
C GLU A 148 16.12 3.16 -0.93
N ALA A 149 15.81 4.03 -1.90
CA ALA A 149 15.12 5.30 -1.65
C ALA A 149 13.65 5.11 -1.27
N ALA A 150 12.98 4.08 -1.82
CA ALA A 150 11.60 3.75 -1.47
C ALA A 150 11.46 3.17 -0.04
N GLY A 151 12.55 2.68 0.56
CA GLY A 151 12.57 2.17 1.93
C GLY A 151 11.52 1.09 2.18
N ARG A 152 10.81 1.16 3.32
CA ARG A 152 9.60 0.38 3.57
C ARG A 152 8.36 1.25 3.25
N PRO A 153 7.68 1.01 2.12
CA PRO A 153 6.67 1.94 1.62
C PRO A 153 5.32 1.88 2.33
N TRP A 154 5.11 0.97 3.28
CA TRP A 154 3.95 0.90 4.19
C TRP A 154 4.28 0.03 5.41
N SER A 155 3.51 0.23 6.49
CA SER A 155 3.70 -0.46 7.77
C SER A 155 2.65 -1.55 8.04
N SER A 156 1.53 -1.55 7.33
CA SER A 156 0.49 -2.58 7.45
C SER A 156 -0.22 -2.85 6.12
N VAL A 157 -0.99 -3.95 6.06
CA VAL A 157 -1.83 -4.28 4.89
C VAL A 157 -3.28 -4.56 5.28
N VAL A 158 -4.21 -4.23 4.38
CA VAL A 158 -5.61 -4.63 4.45
C VAL A 158 -5.96 -5.41 3.19
N LEU A 159 -6.35 -6.69 3.35
CA LEU A 159 -6.63 -7.61 2.26
C LEU A 159 -8.12 -7.96 2.26
N VAL A 160 -8.77 -7.81 1.11
CA VAL A 160 -10.21 -8.04 0.95
C VAL A 160 -10.45 -9.09 -0.12
N GLY A 161 -11.10 -10.20 0.23
CA GLY A 161 -11.40 -11.30 -0.71
C GLY A 161 -10.17 -11.83 -1.45
N SER A 162 -9.03 -11.93 -0.76
CA SER A 162 -7.75 -12.31 -1.36
C SER A 162 -7.43 -13.79 -1.14
N MET A 163 -6.35 -14.28 -1.75
CA MET A 163 -5.85 -15.64 -1.56
C MET A 163 -4.32 -15.69 -1.64
N LEU A 164 -3.75 -16.84 -1.29
CA LEU A 164 -2.33 -17.09 -1.54
C LEU A 164 -2.02 -17.00 -3.05
N PRO A 165 -0.89 -16.38 -3.42
CA PRO A 165 -0.35 -16.51 -4.76
C PRO A 165 -0.17 -17.98 -5.14
N ARG A 166 -0.51 -18.34 -6.39
CA ARG A 166 -0.50 -19.74 -6.86
C ARG A 166 0.46 -20.00 -8.02
N ASP A 167 1.11 -18.96 -8.54
CA ASP A 167 2.11 -19.12 -9.59
C ASP A 167 3.31 -19.93 -9.03
N PRO A 168 3.65 -21.09 -9.64
CA PRO A 168 4.79 -21.89 -9.22
C PRO A 168 6.12 -21.13 -9.19
N ALA A 169 6.29 -20.09 -10.02
CA ALA A 169 7.47 -19.22 -10.01
C ALA A 169 7.65 -18.46 -8.70
N LEU A 170 6.59 -18.31 -7.91
CA LEU A 170 6.61 -17.64 -6.59
C LEU A 170 6.89 -18.60 -5.43
N SER A 171 7.11 -19.89 -5.69
CA SER A 171 7.28 -20.92 -4.66
C SER A 171 8.41 -20.61 -3.67
N ALA A 172 9.53 -20.05 -4.11
CA ALA A 172 10.62 -19.63 -3.24
C ALA A 172 10.20 -18.52 -2.27
N LEU A 173 9.45 -17.51 -2.73
CA LEU A 173 8.92 -16.46 -1.86
C LEU A 173 7.92 -17.00 -0.84
N LEU A 174 7.08 -17.96 -1.24
CA LEU A 174 6.05 -18.55 -0.38
C LEU A 174 6.60 -19.42 0.76
N GLN A 175 7.89 -19.76 0.73
CA GLN A 175 8.58 -20.36 1.87
C GLN A 175 8.74 -19.40 3.05
N HIS A 176 8.63 -18.09 2.80
CA HIS A 176 8.72 -17.03 3.81
C HIS A 176 7.34 -16.56 4.26
N ARG A 177 7.32 -15.68 5.27
CA ARG A 177 6.12 -14.99 5.71
C ARG A 177 6.32 -13.49 5.61
N PRO A 178 5.27 -12.72 5.30
CA PRO A 178 5.33 -11.27 5.33
C PRO A 178 5.70 -10.75 6.72
N ALA A 179 6.53 -9.73 6.80
CA ALA A 179 7.06 -9.19 8.05
C ALA A 179 6.35 -7.88 8.46
N LEU A 180 5.02 -7.90 8.46
CA LEU A 180 4.17 -6.75 8.79
C LEU A 180 2.74 -7.14 9.24
N PRO A 181 2.08 -6.32 10.08
CA PRO A 181 0.69 -6.50 10.48
C PRO A 181 -0.30 -6.53 9.31
N SER A 182 -1.34 -7.39 9.41
CA SER A 182 -2.37 -7.50 8.37
C SER A 182 -3.80 -7.55 8.90
N PHE A 183 -4.73 -7.00 8.14
CA PHE A 183 -6.17 -7.16 8.35
C PHE A 183 -6.79 -7.89 7.16
N HIS A 184 -7.43 -9.04 7.41
CA HIS A 184 -8.07 -9.86 6.38
C HIS A 184 -9.59 -9.76 6.48
N LEU A 185 -10.23 -9.33 5.39
CA LEU A 185 -11.68 -9.23 5.22
C LEU A 185 -12.12 -10.26 4.18
N TYR A 186 -13.11 -11.09 4.52
CA TYR A 186 -13.62 -12.09 3.57
C TYR A 186 -15.09 -12.42 3.82
N GLY A 187 -15.82 -12.52 2.71
CA GLY A 187 -17.27 -12.71 2.69
C GLY A 187 -17.66 -14.19 2.74
N GLU A 188 -18.62 -14.57 3.57
CA GLU A 188 -19.08 -15.96 3.73
C GLU A 188 -19.70 -16.53 2.45
N ALA A 189 -20.32 -15.67 1.63
CA ALA A 189 -20.86 -16.05 0.33
C ALA A 189 -19.84 -15.88 -0.82
N ASP A 190 -18.58 -15.54 -0.52
CA ASP A 190 -17.51 -15.40 -1.49
C ASP A 190 -17.00 -16.79 -1.93
N MET A 191 -16.84 -16.97 -3.24
CA MET A 191 -16.21 -18.16 -3.82
C MET A 191 -14.75 -18.37 -3.36
N MET A 192 -14.11 -17.31 -2.84
CA MET A 192 -12.75 -17.30 -2.30
C MET A 192 -12.70 -17.38 -0.76
N PHE A 193 -13.82 -17.64 -0.08
CA PHE A 193 -13.91 -17.59 1.38
C PHE A 193 -12.88 -18.48 2.09
N GLU A 194 -12.80 -19.76 1.68
CA GLU A 194 -11.84 -20.69 2.29
C GLU A 194 -10.39 -20.33 1.96
N GLN A 195 -10.12 -19.88 0.73
CA GLN A 195 -8.79 -19.43 0.32
C GLN A 195 -8.36 -18.17 1.08
N SER A 196 -9.29 -17.27 1.38
CA SER A 196 -9.04 -16.08 2.21
C SER A 196 -8.71 -16.46 3.65
N LYS A 197 -9.42 -17.46 4.21
CA LYS A 197 -9.10 -18.01 5.53
C LYS A 197 -7.74 -18.69 5.55
N THR A 198 -7.40 -19.45 4.51
CA THR A 198 -6.07 -20.06 4.36
C THR A 198 -4.97 -19.00 4.32
N LEU A 199 -5.16 -17.92 3.55
CA LEU A 199 -4.21 -16.80 3.51
C LEU A 199 -4.03 -16.16 4.90
N ALA A 200 -5.13 -15.89 5.61
CA ALA A 200 -5.07 -15.30 6.94
C ALA A 200 -4.42 -16.23 7.98
N ALA A 201 -4.63 -17.54 7.88
CA ALA A 201 -3.97 -18.54 8.72
C ALA A 201 -2.47 -18.61 8.43
N TRP A 202 -2.10 -18.68 7.15
CA TRP A 202 -0.72 -18.67 6.70
C TRP A 202 0.02 -17.40 7.16
N TRP A 203 -0.60 -16.21 7.06
CA TRP A 203 -0.01 -14.96 7.52
C TRP A 203 0.22 -14.93 9.04
N SER A 204 -0.61 -15.60 9.84
CA SER A 204 -0.45 -15.64 11.30
C SER A 204 0.84 -16.36 11.75
N GLU A 205 1.46 -17.14 10.87
CA GLU A 205 2.77 -17.75 11.13
C GLU A 205 3.93 -16.75 11.00
N SER A 206 3.67 -15.50 10.58
CA SER A 206 4.69 -14.44 10.50
C SER A 206 5.20 -13.94 11.85
N GLY A 207 4.46 -14.17 12.94
CA GLY A 207 4.73 -13.55 14.24
C GLY A 207 4.28 -12.09 14.36
N HIS A 208 3.66 -11.52 13.32
CA HIS A 208 3.05 -10.17 13.36
C HIS A 208 1.53 -10.23 13.62
N ALA A 209 0.94 -9.09 14.01
CA ALA A 209 -0.49 -9.00 14.28
C ALA A 209 -1.32 -9.34 13.02
N VAL A 210 -2.33 -10.19 13.20
CA VAL A 210 -3.27 -10.58 12.13
C VAL A 210 -4.70 -10.43 12.61
N HIS A 211 -5.39 -9.44 12.06
CA HIS A 211 -6.80 -9.16 12.32
C HIS A 211 -7.65 -9.81 11.23
N ARG A 212 -8.85 -10.28 11.61
CA ARG A 212 -9.77 -10.95 10.68
C ARG A 212 -11.19 -10.43 10.91
N ALA A 213 -11.94 -10.22 9.83
CA ALA A 213 -13.38 -10.00 9.91
C ALA A 213 -14.10 -10.73 8.77
N GLN A 214 -15.24 -11.30 9.12
CA GLN A 214 -16.15 -11.99 8.20
C GLN A 214 -17.41 -11.14 8.03
N HIS A 215 -18.03 -11.24 6.87
CA HIS A 215 -19.31 -10.60 6.57
C HIS A 215 -20.16 -11.54 5.68
N PRO A 216 -21.49 -11.43 5.69
CA PRO A 216 -22.36 -12.40 4.98
C PRO A 216 -22.39 -12.22 3.46
N GLU A 217 -21.74 -11.17 2.92
CA GLU A 217 -21.82 -10.83 1.50
C GLU A 217 -20.85 -11.67 0.66
N GLY A 218 -20.96 -11.58 -0.67
CA GLY A 218 -20.08 -12.30 -1.60
C GLY A 218 -18.73 -11.62 -1.83
N HIS A 219 -18.18 -11.79 -3.03
CA HIS A 219 -16.87 -11.27 -3.45
C HIS A 219 -16.85 -9.74 -3.62
N ARG A 220 -16.81 -9.00 -2.52
CA ARG A 220 -16.88 -7.54 -2.47
C ARG A 220 -16.42 -6.99 -1.14
N PHE A 221 -16.20 -5.67 -1.11
CA PHE A 221 -16.04 -4.92 0.13
C PHE A 221 -17.29 -5.02 1.04
N PRO A 222 -17.11 -5.20 2.36
CA PRO A 222 -18.23 -5.28 3.30
C PRO A 222 -19.12 -4.03 3.27
N SER A 223 -20.41 -4.20 3.57
CA SER A 223 -21.31 -3.08 3.82
C SER A 223 -21.30 -2.62 5.29
N ASP A 224 -20.95 -3.50 6.23
CA ASP A 224 -20.98 -3.18 7.65
C ASP A 224 -19.93 -2.12 8.05
N ARG A 225 -20.41 -0.99 8.58
CA ARG A 225 -19.57 0.11 9.07
C ARG A 225 -18.71 -0.32 10.26
N ALA A 226 -19.18 -1.23 11.12
CA ALA A 226 -18.44 -1.67 12.30
C ALA A 226 -17.15 -2.42 11.92
N ILE A 227 -17.16 -3.15 10.79
CA ILE A 227 -15.95 -3.80 10.26
C ILE A 227 -14.92 -2.74 9.88
N TYR A 228 -15.34 -1.67 9.18
CA TYR A 228 -14.42 -0.59 8.82
C TYR A 228 -13.90 0.17 10.03
N GLN A 229 -14.69 0.34 11.10
CA GLN A 229 -14.18 0.92 12.34
C GLN A 229 -13.00 0.11 12.89
N ARG A 230 -13.12 -1.23 12.90
CA ARG A 230 -12.00 -2.10 13.31
C ARG A 230 -10.78 -1.97 12.40
N VAL A 231 -10.99 -1.78 11.09
CA VAL A 231 -9.89 -1.50 10.15
C VAL A 231 -9.23 -0.16 10.48
N SER A 232 -10.02 0.87 10.77
CA SER A 232 -9.50 2.18 11.20
C SER A 232 -8.68 2.07 12.47
N ASP A 233 -9.17 1.35 13.49
CA ASP A 233 -8.45 1.16 14.75
C ASP A 233 -7.12 0.43 14.52
N PHE A 234 -7.14 -0.64 13.71
CA PHE A 234 -5.93 -1.38 13.31
C PHE A 234 -4.91 -0.51 12.57
N VAL A 235 -5.34 0.34 11.64
CA VAL A 235 -4.41 1.22 10.91
C VAL A 235 -3.80 2.26 11.86
N HIS A 236 -4.58 2.87 12.76
CA HIS A 236 -4.02 3.81 13.74
C HIS A 236 -3.04 3.12 14.72
N GLU A 237 -3.29 1.86 15.07
CA GLU A 237 -2.41 1.07 15.93
C GLU A 237 -1.05 0.75 15.28
N HIS A 238 -1.04 0.46 13.98
CA HIS A 238 0.15 -0.04 13.28
C HIS A 238 0.78 0.94 12.27
N CYS A 239 0.18 2.10 12.10
CA CYS A 239 0.66 3.17 11.23
C CYS A 239 0.59 4.50 11.98
N PRO A 240 1.42 4.72 13.02
CA PRO A 240 1.42 6.00 13.71
C PRO A 240 1.80 7.11 12.73
N CYS A 241 1.13 8.27 12.82
CA CYS A 241 1.50 9.48 12.11
C CYS A 241 2.82 10.06 12.65
N GLU A 242 3.91 9.32 12.53
CA GLU A 242 5.25 9.88 12.70
C GLU A 242 5.59 10.68 11.43
N PRO A 243 6.24 11.84 11.53
CA PRO A 243 6.69 12.58 10.37
C PRO A 243 7.72 11.72 9.62
N HIS A 244 7.34 11.21 8.45
CA HIS A 244 8.22 10.54 7.50
C HIS A 244 9.25 11.54 6.96
N HIS A 245 10.27 11.87 7.76
CA HIS A 245 11.56 12.45 7.39
C HIS A 245 12.45 12.57 8.64
N GLN A 246 13.23 11.53 8.92
CA GLN A 246 14.60 11.75 9.37
C GLN A 246 15.50 11.45 8.17
N SER A 247 15.57 12.42 7.26
CA SER A 247 16.74 12.53 6.39
C SER A 247 17.96 12.56 7.30
N ALA A 248 18.93 11.70 7.02
CA ALA A 248 20.21 11.66 7.72
C ALA A 248 20.73 13.09 7.95
N GLU A 249 20.96 13.44 9.21
CA GLU A 249 21.59 14.70 9.59
C GLU A 249 22.91 14.80 8.81
N ALA A 250 22.98 15.75 7.88
CA ALA A 250 24.23 16.06 7.22
C ALA A 250 25.26 16.43 8.31
N PRO A 251 26.48 15.86 8.30
CA PRO A 251 27.46 16.18 9.32
C PRO A 251 27.70 17.69 9.33
N ALA A 252 27.58 18.27 10.53
CA ALA A 252 27.77 19.70 10.75
C ALA A 252 29.08 20.16 10.10
N SER A 253 28.97 21.19 9.25
CA SER A 253 30.15 21.82 8.65
C SER A 253 31.06 22.36 9.76
N PRO A 254 32.39 22.16 9.69
CA PRO A 254 33.28 22.65 10.74
C PRO A 254 33.27 24.18 10.76
N SER A 255 33.09 24.73 11.97
CA SER A 255 33.12 26.17 12.23
C SER A 255 34.44 26.81 11.74
N PRO A 256 34.41 28.02 11.19
CA PRO A 256 35.64 28.71 10.78
C PRO A 256 36.49 29.08 12.01
N PRO A 257 37.83 29.15 11.86
CA PRO A 257 38.72 29.43 12.97
C PRO A 257 38.55 30.87 13.47
N SER A 258 38.53 31.03 14.79
CA SER A 258 38.45 32.29 15.50
C SER A 258 39.59 33.24 15.08
N GLN A 259 39.25 34.42 14.57
CA GLN A 259 40.23 35.48 14.35
C GLN A 259 40.73 36.01 15.70
N LEU A 260 42.03 35.88 15.92
CA LEU A 260 42.76 36.53 17.01
C LEU A 260 42.83 38.03 16.73
N SER A 261 42.23 38.84 17.60
CA SER A 261 42.42 40.30 17.64
C SER A 261 43.86 40.63 18.05
N PRO A 262 44.52 41.61 17.42
CA PRO A 262 45.85 42.03 17.86
C PRO A 262 45.76 42.87 19.13
N SER A 263 46.69 42.59 20.06
CA SER A 263 46.88 43.32 21.30
C SER A 263 47.36 44.75 21.02
N SER A 264 46.72 45.71 21.70
CA SER A 264 47.18 47.09 21.79
C SER A 264 48.47 47.16 22.62
N GLY A 265 49.61 47.27 21.95
CA GLY A 265 50.88 47.62 22.58
C GLY A 265 51.03 49.13 22.71
N THR A 266 50.90 49.65 23.93
CA THR A 266 51.43 50.96 24.31
C THR A 266 52.85 50.79 24.84
N SER A 267 53.83 51.41 24.20
CA SER A 267 55.06 51.80 24.90
C SER A 267 55.72 53.01 24.25
N SER A 268 55.93 53.99 25.12
CA SER A 268 56.67 55.22 25.02
C SER A 268 58.11 55.02 24.55
N LEU A 269 58.57 55.85 23.60
CA LEU A 269 59.63 56.88 23.74
C LEU A 269 59.97 57.44 22.36
#